data_AF-A0A6C0B8N5-F1
#
_entry.id   AF-A0A6C0B8N5-F1
#
_cell.length_a   1.000
_cell.length_b   1.000
_cell.length_c   1.000
_cell.angle_alpha   90.00
_cell.angle_beta   90.00
_cell.angle_gamma   90.00
#
_symmetry.space_group_name_H-M   'P 1'
#
loop_
_entity.id
_entity.type
_entity.pdbx_description
1 polymer ?
#
loop_
_entity_poly.entity_id
_entity_poly.type
_entity_poly.pdbx_seq_one_letter_code
_entity_poly.pdbx_strand_id
1 'polypeptide(L)'
;MDVDSKIVSMYENIGYLGMYGKDVLITIGIFAIVLGIVSFASYKAIINQLKYNWNTKKCNPIIMPFAGLIMPVPGQTTSETTFENFNYCIQQDMSAVFAIIMMPFEFILYLIITFLDTTLELIMAVINELAWIKNQISGIFENLYDKIVNFIIPVVEIIVKMRDMLGKMNGIITTALFTIMNIYNLTVSGLVNIINILIGLLIALIATLLAAMAAATLLFLVPGGVAAATALQASALVVILGILTPVLIICVIMHHATDDIFNATSETPPDNPFT
;
A
#
# COMPACT_ATOMS: atom_id res chain seq x y z
N MET A 1 -32.37 -102.95 -107.35
CA MET A 1 -32.06 -102.84 -105.91
C MET A 1 -32.92 -101.72 -105.36
N ASP A 2 -33.86 -102.13 -104.52
CA ASP A 2 -35.09 -101.44 -104.17
C ASP A 2 -34.90 -100.21 -103.32
N VAL A 3 -35.58 -99.13 -103.73
CA VAL A 3 -35.70 -97.87 -102.99
C VAL A 3 -36.31 -98.13 -101.59
N ASP A 4 -37.21 -99.10 -101.46
CA ASP A 4 -37.86 -99.48 -100.20
C ASP A 4 -36.87 -99.98 -99.14
N SER A 5 -35.88 -100.80 -99.53
CA SER A 5 -34.86 -101.31 -98.59
C SER A 5 -33.97 -100.19 -98.01
N LYS A 6 -33.81 -99.10 -98.76
CA LYS A 6 -33.01 -97.94 -98.36
C LYS A 6 -33.78 -97.00 -97.43
N ILE A 7 -35.11 -96.94 -97.56
CA ILE A 7 -35.98 -96.17 -96.66
C ILE A 7 -36.09 -96.86 -95.30
N VAL A 8 -36.22 -98.20 -95.27
CA VAL A 8 -36.30 -98.98 -94.02
C VAL A 8 -35.01 -98.88 -93.20
N SER A 9 -33.84 -99.02 -93.85
CA SER A 9 -32.54 -98.88 -93.15
C SER A 9 -32.24 -97.47 -92.65
N MET A 10 -32.87 -96.44 -93.23
CA MET A 10 -32.81 -95.08 -92.68
C MET A 10 -33.65 -94.94 -91.41
N TYR A 11 -34.77 -95.65 -91.28
CA TYR A 11 -35.62 -95.61 -90.08
C TYR A 11 -35.12 -96.51 -88.93
N GLU A 12 -34.42 -97.60 -89.22
CA GLU A 12 -33.87 -98.50 -88.19
C GLU A 12 -32.69 -97.90 -87.39
N ASN A 13 -32.04 -96.84 -87.91
CA ASN A 13 -30.79 -96.30 -87.34
C ASN A 13 -30.90 -94.84 -86.83
N ILE A 14 -32.12 -94.28 -86.71
CA ILE A 14 -32.34 -92.95 -86.12
C ILE A 14 -32.57 -93.08 -84.61
N GLY A 15 -31.66 -92.54 -83.78
CA GLY A 15 -31.82 -92.50 -82.32
C GLY A 15 -32.97 -91.59 -81.86
N TYR A 16 -33.32 -91.64 -80.57
CA TYR A 16 -34.42 -90.85 -79.96
C TYR A 16 -34.37 -89.34 -80.32
N LEU A 17 -33.17 -88.76 -80.37
CA LEU A 17 -32.95 -87.37 -80.77
C LEU A 17 -33.12 -87.10 -82.28
N GLY A 18 -32.99 -88.11 -83.14
CA GLY A 18 -33.26 -87.97 -84.58
C GLY A 18 -34.75 -88.04 -84.92
N MET A 19 -35.55 -88.73 -84.09
CA MET A 19 -37.01 -88.83 -84.26
C MET A 19 -37.76 -87.70 -83.54
N TYR A 20 -37.33 -87.30 -82.33
CA TYR A 20 -38.00 -86.29 -81.48
C TYR A 20 -37.12 -85.10 -81.07
N GLY A 21 -35.93 -84.92 -81.66
CA GLY A 21 -34.97 -83.87 -81.25
C GLY A 21 -35.51 -82.45 -81.33
N LYS A 22 -36.40 -82.18 -82.29
CA LYS A 22 -37.12 -80.90 -82.39
C LYS A 22 -37.97 -80.64 -81.15
N ASP A 23 -38.70 -81.64 -80.67
CA ASP A 23 -39.60 -81.51 -79.52
C ASP A 23 -38.82 -81.40 -78.19
N VAL A 24 -37.68 -82.09 -78.09
CA VAL A 24 -36.74 -81.95 -76.96
C VAL A 24 -36.12 -80.55 -76.94
N LEU A 25 -35.66 -80.02 -78.08
CA LEU A 25 -35.09 -78.67 -78.17
C LEU A 25 -36.14 -77.59 -77.86
N ILE A 26 -37.38 -77.75 -78.33
CA ILE A 26 -38.49 -76.85 -77.99
C ILE A 26 -38.78 -76.89 -76.49
N THR A 27 -38.83 -78.07 -75.87
CA THR A 27 -39.09 -78.22 -74.43
C THR A 27 -37.98 -77.58 -73.60
N ILE A 28 -36.71 -77.79 -73.95
CA ILE A 28 -35.57 -77.14 -73.29
C ILE A 28 -35.64 -75.62 -73.45
N GLY A 29 -36.00 -75.13 -74.64
CA GLY A 29 -36.19 -73.71 -74.91
C GLY A 29 -37.30 -73.10 -74.05
N ILE A 30 -38.44 -73.78 -73.93
CA ILE A 30 -39.57 -73.33 -73.08
C ILE A 30 -39.16 -73.30 -71.61
N PHE A 31 -38.48 -74.34 -71.10
CA PHE A 31 -37.98 -74.35 -69.73
C PHE A 31 -36.98 -73.22 -69.47
N ALA A 32 -36.04 -72.97 -70.39
CA ALA A 32 -35.08 -71.88 -70.28
C ALA A 32 -35.78 -70.50 -70.25
N ILE A 33 -36.82 -70.31 -71.08
CA ILE A 33 -37.61 -69.08 -71.10
C ILE A 33 -38.36 -68.89 -69.77
N VAL A 34 -39.02 -69.94 -69.27
CA VAL A 34 -39.77 -69.89 -68.00
C VAL A 34 -38.82 -69.58 -66.84
N LEU A 35 -37.67 -70.25 -66.75
CA LEU A 35 -36.66 -69.97 -65.73
C LEU A 35 -36.12 -68.54 -65.85
N GLY A 36 -35.91 -68.04 -67.07
CA GLY A 36 -35.49 -66.66 -67.31
C GLY A 36 -36.51 -65.63 -66.80
N ILE A 37 -37.79 -65.84 -67.09
CA ILE A 37 -38.88 -64.95 -66.65
C ILE A 37 -39.00 -64.94 -65.12
N VAL A 38 -39.01 -66.12 -64.48
CA VAL A 38 -39.12 -66.23 -63.01
C VAL A 38 -37.92 -65.60 -62.31
N SER A 39 -36.71 -65.82 -62.83
CA SER A 39 -35.48 -65.23 -62.27
C SER A 39 -35.48 -63.72 -62.36
N PHE A 40 -35.89 -63.16 -63.52
CA PHE A 40 -35.97 -61.72 -63.72
C PHE A 40 -37.04 -61.05 -62.84
N ALA A 41 -38.21 -61.68 -62.69
CA ALA A 41 -39.27 -61.20 -61.82
C ALA A 41 -38.83 -61.20 -60.35
N SER A 42 -38.19 -62.28 -59.89
CA SER A 42 -37.68 -62.41 -58.52
C SER A 42 -36.58 -61.41 -58.22
N TYR A 43 -35.65 -61.20 -59.16
CA TYR A 43 -34.60 -60.19 -59.06
C TYR A 43 -35.18 -58.78 -58.87
N LYS A 44 -36.14 -58.39 -59.71
CA LYS A 44 -36.79 -57.08 -59.60
C LYS A 44 -37.55 -56.91 -58.29
N ALA A 45 -38.22 -57.96 -57.80
CA ALA A 45 -38.94 -57.93 -56.53
C ALA A 45 -38.00 -57.65 -55.34
N ILE A 46 -36.86 -58.34 -55.28
CA ILE A 46 -35.87 -58.15 -54.20
C ILE A 46 -35.26 -56.75 -54.26
N ILE A 47 -34.85 -56.28 -55.44
CA ILE A 47 -34.29 -54.94 -55.62
C ILE A 47 -35.30 -53.86 -55.22
N ASN A 48 -36.58 -54.01 -55.57
CA ASN A 48 -37.62 -53.07 -55.18
C ASN A 48 -37.85 -53.04 -53.67
N GLN A 49 -37.80 -54.20 -53.00
CA GLN A 49 -37.89 -54.27 -51.54
C GLN A 49 -36.70 -53.58 -50.85
N LEU A 50 -35.50 -53.72 -51.42
CA LEU A 50 -34.28 -53.06 -50.93
C LEU A 50 -34.33 -51.55 -51.15
N LYS A 51 -34.86 -51.09 -52.29
CA LYS A 51 -35.08 -49.66 -52.57
C LYS A 51 -36.06 -49.02 -51.58
N TYR A 52 -37.15 -49.72 -51.25
CA TYR A 52 -38.14 -49.21 -50.30
C TYR A 52 -37.56 -49.04 -48.89
N ASN A 53 -36.73 -49.98 -48.44
CA ASN A 53 -36.11 -49.96 -47.12
C ASN A 53 -34.66 -49.44 -47.14
N TRP A 54 -34.29 -48.62 -48.13
CA TRP A 54 -32.91 -48.27 -48.39
C TRP A 54 -32.23 -47.61 -47.18
N ASN A 55 -32.90 -46.64 -46.56
CA ASN A 55 -32.33 -45.91 -45.41
C ASN A 55 -31.91 -46.81 -44.25
N THR A 56 -32.61 -47.92 -44.05
CA THR A 56 -32.32 -48.87 -42.96
C THR A 56 -31.32 -49.96 -43.38
N LYS A 57 -31.23 -50.27 -44.67
CA LYS A 57 -30.42 -51.40 -45.19
C LYS A 57 -29.16 -50.97 -45.93
N LYS A 58 -28.97 -49.69 -46.24
CA LYS A 58 -27.82 -49.15 -46.99
C LYS A 58 -26.47 -49.41 -46.32
N CYS A 59 -26.43 -49.47 -44.99
CA CYS A 59 -25.21 -49.77 -44.23
C CYS A 59 -25.04 -51.26 -43.90
N ASN A 60 -25.85 -52.15 -44.48
CA ASN A 60 -25.63 -53.59 -44.32
C ASN A 60 -24.44 -54.04 -45.20
N PRO A 61 -23.40 -54.68 -44.62
CA PRO A 61 -22.17 -55.02 -45.34
C PRO A 61 -22.37 -55.96 -46.53
N ILE A 62 -23.45 -56.74 -46.56
CA ILE A 62 -23.76 -57.67 -47.68
C ILE A 62 -24.34 -56.92 -48.88
N ILE A 63 -25.08 -55.82 -48.63
CA ILE A 63 -25.84 -55.08 -49.65
C ILE A 63 -25.05 -53.87 -50.15
N MET A 64 -24.20 -53.31 -49.30
CA MET A 64 -23.36 -52.14 -49.55
C MET A 64 -22.55 -52.19 -50.84
N PRO A 65 -21.84 -53.28 -51.22
CA PRO A 65 -21.07 -53.30 -52.48
C PRO A 65 -21.93 -53.25 -53.74
N PHE A 66 -23.25 -53.40 -53.61
CA PHE A 66 -24.22 -53.33 -54.70
C PHE A 66 -25.07 -52.04 -54.66
N ALA A 67 -24.71 -51.06 -53.81
CA ALA A 67 -25.50 -49.87 -53.58
C ALA A 67 -25.79 -49.06 -54.85
N GLY A 68 -24.81 -48.87 -55.73
CA GLY A 68 -25.00 -48.17 -56.99
C GLY A 68 -25.82 -48.95 -58.03
N LEU A 69 -25.98 -50.28 -57.87
CA LEU A 69 -26.90 -51.08 -58.69
C LEU A 69 -28.33 -51.01 -58.15
N ILE A 70 -28.49 -50.86 -56.83
CA ILE A 70 -29.78 -50.81 -56.15
C ILE A 70 -30.37 -49.40 -56.19
N MET A 71 -29.60 -48.37 -55.88
CA MET A 71 -30.03 -46.96 -55.89
C MET A 71 -29.07 -46.13 -56.74
N PRO A 72 -29.19 -46.20 -58.08
CA PRO A 72 -28.36 -45.38 -58.96
C PRO A 72 -28.73 -43.90 -58.83
N VAL A 73 -27.72 -43.04 -58.72
CA VAL A 73 -27.89 -41.58 -58.71
C VAL A 73 -27.68 -41.05 -60.13
N PRO A 74 -28.58 -40.20 -60.65
CA PRO A 74 -28.43 -39.63 -61.99
C PRO A 74 -27.15 -38.77 -62.06
N GLY A 75 -26.26 -39.10 -63.00
CA GLY A 75 -25.00 -38.38 -63.22
C GLY A 75 -23.77 -39.01 -62.59
N GLN A 76 -23.91 -40.11 -61.84
CA GLN A 76 -22.79 -40.85 -61.26
C GLN A 76 -22.67 -42.26 -61.85
N THR A 77 -21.46 -42.83 -61.79
CA THR A 77 -21.25 -44.25 -62.10
C THR A 77 -21.71 -45.14 -60.95
N THR A 78 -22.06 -46.39 -61.23
CA THR A 78 -22.49 -47.35 -60.19
C THR A 78 -21.42 -47.56 -59.11
N SER A 79 -20.13 -47.52 -59.47
CA SER A 79 -19.01 -47.58 -58.54
C SER A 79 -18.92 -46.35 -57.65
N GLU A 80 -19.16 -45.17 -58.20
CA GLU A 80 -19.07 -43.89 -57.49
C GLU A 80 -20.17 -43.77 -56.44
N THR A 81 -21.42 -44.08 -56.79
CA THR A 81 -22.54 -44.12 -55.84
C THR A 81 -22.33 -45.18 -54.75
N THR A 82 -21.69 -46.31 -55.09
CA THR A 82 -21.36 -47.36 -54.11
C THR A 82 -20.31 -46.87 -53.12
N PHE A 83 -19.25 -46.21 -53.61
CA PHE A 83 -18.18 -45.67 -52.79
C PHE A 83 -18.66 -44.51 -51.91
N GLU A 84 -19.54 -43.65 -52.41
CA GLU A 84 -20.16 -42.58 -51.64
C GLU A 84 -21.01 -43.13 -50.48
N ASN A 85 -21.84 -44.15 -50.74
CA ASN A 85 -22.61 -44.82 -49.68
C ASN A 85 -21.72 -45.54 -48.67
N PHE A 86 -20.64 -46.19 -49.13
CA PHE A 86 -19.65 -46.81 -48.24
C PHE A 86 -19.03 -45.77 -47.30
N ASN A 87 -18.56 -44.64 -47.84
CA ASN A 87 -17.96 -43.56 -47.05
C ASN A 87 -18.95 -42.92 -46.08
N TYR A 88 -20.21 -42.79 -46.48
CA TYR A 88 -21.28 -42.28 -45.61
C TYR A 88 -21.49 -43.19 -44.40
N CYS A 89 -21.62 -44.51 -44.62
CA CYS A 89 -21.84 -45.48 -43.54
C CYS A 89 -20.62 -45.59 -42.61
N ILE A 90 -19.40 -45.62 -43.17
CA ILE A 90 -18.17 -45.66 -42.37
C ILE A 90 -18.03 -44.40 -41.51
N GLN A 91 -18.31 -43.22 -42.05
CA GLN A 91 -18.24 -41.97 -41.27
C GLN A 91 -19.26 -41.93 -40.12
N GLN A 92 -20.48 -42.41 -40.36
CA GLN A 92 -21.53 -42.46 -39.35
C GLN A 92 -21.17 -43.43 -38.21
N ASP A 93 -20.69 -44.63 -38.52
CA ASP A 93 -20.30 -45.63 -37.52
C ASP A 93 -19.00 -45.28 -36.80
N MET A 94 -18.04 -44.64 -37.50
CA MET A 94 -16.81 -44.15 -36.86
C MET A 94 -17.11 -43.12 -35.78
N SER A 95 -18.09 -42.24 -35.96
CA SER A 95 -18.48 -41.28 -34.92
C SER A 95 -18.97 -41.95 -33.63
N ALA A 96 -19.68 -43.08 -33.75
CA ALA A 96 -20.13 -43.87 -32.60
C ALA A 96 -18.96 -44.61 -31.90
N VAL A 97 -18.00 -45.12 -32.67
CA VAL A 97 -16.78 -45.73 -32.13
C VAL A 97 -15.92 -44.69 -31.42
N PHE A 98 -15.74 -43.50 -32.01
CA PHE A 98 -15.05 -42.38 -31.36
C PHE A 98 -15.76 -41.94 -30.09
N ALA A 99 -17.10 -41.90 -30.04
CA ALA A 99 -17.84 -41.58 -28.82
C ALA A 99 -17.58 -42.58 -27.69
N ILE A 100 -17.53 -43.89 -27.99
CA ILE A 100 -17.20 -44.93 -27.01
C ILE A 100 -15.74 -44.80 -26.54
N ILE A 101 -14.81 -44.51 -27.45
CA ILE A 101 -13.39 -44.33 -27.13
C ILE A 101 -13.14 -43.04 -26.35
N MET A 102 -13.92 -41.98 -26.57
CA MET A 102 -13.74 -40.68 -25.92
C MET A 102 -14.39 -40.58 -24.54
N MET A 103 -15.36 -41.44 -24.23
CA MET A 103 -15.99 -41.54 -22.91
C MET A 103 -14.99 -41.65 -21.73
N PRO A 104 -13.97 -42.54 -21.75
CA PRO A 104 -12.97 -42.57 -20.68
C PRO A 104 -12.13 -41.29 -20.60
N PHE A 105 -11.87 -40.61 -21.72
CA PHE A 105 -11.14 -39.34 -21.73
C PHE A 105 -11.95 -38.21 -21.08
N GLU A 106 -13.26 -38.14 -21.36
CA GLU A 106 -14.16 -37.17 -20.72
C GLU A 106 -14.24 -37.36 -19.21
N PHE A 107 -14.32 -38.62 -18.74
CA PHE A 107 -14.32 -38.93 -17.31
C PHE A 107 -13.00 -38.52 -16.63
N ILE A 108 -11.85 -38.79 -17.27
CA ILE A 108 -10.54 -38.39 -16.76
C ILE A 108 -10.42 -36.87 -16.71
N LEU A 109 -10.86 -36.17 -17.76
CA LEU A 109 -10.84 -34.70 -17.80
C LEU A 109 -11.74 -34.10 -16.72
N TYR A 110 -12.94 -34.65 -16.51
CA TYR A 110 -13.82 -34.22 -15.43
C TYR A 110 -13.17 -34.40 -14.05
N LEU A 111 -12.50 -35.53 -13.82
CA LEU A 111 -11.84 -35.82 -12.56
C LEU A 111 -10.64 -34.89 -12.32
N ILE A 112 -9.89 -34.56 -13.39
CA ILE A 112 -8.80 -33.57 -13.34
C ILE A 112 -9.34 -32.17 -13.03
N ILE A 113 -10.39 -31.72 -13.72
CA ILE A 113 -10.98 -30.40 -13.49
C ILE A 113 -11.51 -30.32 -12.05
N THR A 114 -12.24 -31.32 -11.59
CA THR A 114 -12.76 -31.38 -10.21
C THR A 114 -11.64 -31.36 -9.17
N PHE A 115 -10.53 -32.08 -9.42
CA PHE A 115 -9.36 -32.07 -8.57
C PHE A 115 -8.68 -30.69 -8.52
N LEU A 116 -8.55 -30.02 -9.68
CA LEU A 116 -7.99 -28.68 -9.75
C LEU A 116 -8.88 -27.66 -9.04
N ASP A 117 -10.19 -27.70 -9.25
CA ASP A 117 -11.14 -26.78 -8.60
C ASP A 117 -11.11 -26.95 -7.07
N THR A 118 -11.20 -28.18 -6.58
CA THR A 118 -11.10 -28.46 -5.13
C THR A 118 -9.75 -28.03 -4.56
N THR A 119 -8.65 -28.19 -5.29
CA THR A 119 -7.33 -27.71 -4.87
C THR A 119 -7.27 -26.18 -4.82
N LEU A 120 -7.85 -25.49 -5.80
CA LEU A 120 -7.92 -24.03 -5.84
C LEU A 120 -8.78 -23.50 -4.68
N GLU A 121 -9.92 -24.11 -4.40
CA GLU A 121 -10.76 -23.76 -3.25
C GLU A 121 -10.00 -23.91 -1.93
N LEU A 122 -9.25 -25.00 -1.75
CA LEU A 122 -8.41 -25.20 -0.57
C LEU A 122 -7.31 -24.13 -0.45
N ILE A 123 -6.67 -23.76 -1.56
CA ILE A 123 -5.66 -22.68 -1.57
C ILE A 123 -6.30 -21.35 -1.19
N MET A 124 -7.46 -21.01 -1.76
CA MET A 124 -8.17 -19.77 -1.44
C MET A 124 -8.64 -19.75 0.02
N ALA A 125 -9.09 -20.88 0.56
CA ALA A 125 -9.43 -21.01 1.98
C ALA A 125 -8.19 -20.75 2.87
N VAL A 126 -7.05 -21.35 2.55
CA VAL A 126 -5.79 -21.09 3.28
C VAL A 126 -5.38 -19.61 3.19
N ILE A 127 -5.48 -18.98 2.01
CA ILE A 127 -5.18 -17.56 1.84
C ILE A 127 -6.10 -16.68 2.70
N ASN A 128 -7.40 -17.00 2.76
CA ASN A 128 -8.37 -16.26 3.58
C ASN A 128 -8.10 -16.42 5.08
N GLU A 129 -7.75 -17.61 5.55
CA GLU A 129 -7.36 -17.85 6.94
C GLU A 129 -6.05 -17.12 7.29
N LEU A 130 -5.06 -17.10 6.39
CA LEU A 130 -3.85 -16.31 6.56
C LEU A 130 -4.13 -14.80 6.62
N ALA A 131 -5.08 -14.30 5.82
CA ALA A 131 -5.53 -12.92 5.87
C ALA A 131 -6.24 -12.62 7.20
N TRP A 132 -7.06 -13.54 7.71
CA TRP A 132 -7.67 -13.42 9.03
C TRP A 132 -6.62 -13.34 10.14
N ILE A 133 -5.64 -14.25 10.16
CA ILE A 133 -4.52 -14.23 11.12
C ILE A 133 -3.77 -12.89 11.04
N LYS A 134 -3.45 -12.43 9.83
CA LYS A 134 -2.78 -11.14 9.62
C LYS A 134 -3.59 -9.98 10.20
N ASN A 135 -4.91 -9.97 9.98
CA ASN A 135 -5.79 -8.93 10.51
C ASN A 135 -5.91 -8.99 12.04
N GLN A 136 -5.95 -10.19 12.64
CA GLN A 136 -5.91 -10.33 14.10
C GLN A 136 -4.60 -9.81 14.68
N ILE A 137 -3.46 -10.13 14.05
CA ILE A 137 -2.14 -9.62 14.44
C ILE A 137 -2.10 -8.09 14.32
N SER A 138 -2.57 -7.52 13.21
CA SER A 138 -2.65 -6.05 13.02
C SER A 138 -3.49 -5.40 14.11
N GLY A 139 -4.67 -5.96 14.40
CA GLY A 139 -5.54 -5.46 15.46
C GLY A 139 -4.90 -5.52 16.85
N ILE A 140 -4.09 -6.54 17.15
CA ILE A 140 -3.32 -6.60 18.41
C ILE A 140 -2.25 -5.49 18.45
N PHE A 141 -1.51 -5.29 17.37
CA PHE A 141 -0.47 -4.25 17.29
C PHE A 141 -1.05 -2.84 17.35
N GLU A 142 -2.18 -2.57 16.69
CA GLU A 142 -2.90 -1.30 16.75
C GLU A 142 -3.38 -1.02 18.19
N ASN A 143 -4.02 -2.00 18.84
CA ASN A 143 -4.45 -1.87 20.23
C ASN A 143 -3.28 -1.68 21.21
N LEU A 144 -2.12 -2.30 20.96
CA LEU A 144 -0.92 -2.10 21.77
C LEU A 144 -0.30 -0.72 21.54
N TYR A 145 -0.22 -0.28 20.28
CA TYR A 145 0.27 1.04 19.91
C TYR A 145 -0.58 2.13 20.54
N ASP A 146 -1.90 2.04 20.46
CA ASP A 146 -2.83 2.99 21.08
C ASP A 146 -2.67 3.04 22.60
N LYS A 147 -2.49 1.89 23.25
CA LYS A 147 -2.22 1.85 24.70
C LYS A 147 -0.87 2.47 25.07
N ILE A 148 0.18 2.24 24.29
CA ILE A 148 1.50 2.82 24.50
C ILE A 148 1.45 4.34 24.31
N VAL A 149 0.80 4.82 23.24
CA VAL A 149 0.64 6.25 22.95
C VAL A 149 -0.19 6.92 24.05
N ASN A 150 -1.32 6.33 24.45
CA ASN A 150 -2.14 6.83 25.55
C ASN A 150 -1.42 6.82 26.91
N PHE A 151 -0.40 5.99 27.09
CA PHE A 151 0.47 6.01 28.27
C PHE A 151 1.60 7.05 28.15
N ILE A 152 2.19 7.24 26.97
CA ILE A 152 3.29 8.20 26.75
C ILE A 152 2.80 9.65 26.83
N ILE A 153 1.62 9.96 26.29
CA ILE A 153 1.04 11.32 26.30
C ILE A 153 1.04 11.94 27.72
N PRO A 154 0.45 11.31 28.76
CA PRO A 154 0.46 11.88 30.10
C PRO A 154 1.87 11.96 30.71
N VAL A 155 2.78 11.03 30.39
CA VAL A 155 4.18 11.08 30.85
C VAL A 155 4.91 12.30 30.28
N VAL A 156 4.74 12.58 28.99
CA VAL A 156 5.30 13.77 28.35
C VAL A 156 4.69 15.05 28.94
N GLU A 157 3.39 15.07 29.22
CA GLU A 157 2.73 16.20 29.87
C GLU A 157 3.33 16.50 31.26
N ILE A 158 3.64 15.47 32.04
CA ILE A 158 4.33 15.62 33.34
C ILE A 158 5.72 16.25 33.15
N ILE A 159 6.50 15.79 32.17
CA ILE A 159 7.84 16.34 31.89
C ILE A 159 7.75 17.81 31.47
N VAL A 160 6.80 18.16 30.61
CA VAL A 160 6.57 19.55 30.18
C VAL A 160 6.17 20.43 31.37
N LYS A 161 5.27 19.95 32.24
CA LYS A 161 4.90 20.66 33.48
C LYS A 161 6.09 20.84 34.43
N MET A 162 6.93 19.82 34.59
CA MET A 162 8.16 19.94 35.39
C MET A 162 9.11 20.98 34.80
N ARG A 163 9.30 21.01 33.48
CA ARG A 163 10.12 22.04 32.81
C ARG A 163 9.56 23.44 33.02
N ASP A 164 8.24 23.62 32.92
CA ASP A 164 7.57 24.90 33.19
C ASP A 164 7.74 25.32 34.66
N MET A 165 7.62 24.39 35.60
CA MET A 165 7.88 24.66 37.02
C MET A 165 9.32 25.10 37.28
N LEU A 166 10.31 24.43 36.67
CA LEU A 166 11.72 24.83 36.76
C LEU A 166 11.96 26.20 36.12
N GLY A 167 11.30 26.50 34.99
CA GLY A 167 11.33 27.81 34.36
C GLY A 167 10.79 28.91 35.28
N LYS A 168 9.64 28.67 35.92
CA LYS A 168 9.04 29.57 36.92
C LYS A 168 9.94 29.75 38.13
N MET A 169 10.54 28.67 38.62
CA MET A 169 11.47 28.72 39.75
C MET A 169 12.71 29.57 39.43
N ASN A 170 13.31 29.39 38.25
CA ASN A 170 14.40 30.23 37.79
C ASN A 170 13.98 31.70 37.66
N GLY A 171 12.75 31.95 37.18
CA GLY A 171 12.17 33.29 37.15
C GLY A 171 12.09 33.91 38.54
N ILE A 172 11.55 33.19 39.52
CA ILE A 172 11.42 33.65 40.91
C ILE A 172 12.80 33.94 41.52
N ILE A 173 13.77 33.02 41.38
CA ILE A 173 15.11 33.20 41.92
C ILE A 173 15.80 34.41 41.28
N THR A 174 15.70 34.55 39.96
CA THR A 174 16.29 35.68 39.23
C THR A 174 15.67 37.00 39.67
N THR A 175 14.34 37.07 39.80
CA THR A 175 13.65 38.25 40.33
C THR A 175 14.11 38.54 41.76
N ALA A 176 14.18 37.54 42.64
CA ALA A 176 14.63 37.72 44.02
C ALA A 176 16.06 38.27 44.09
N LEU A 177 16.99 37.73 43.30
CA LEU A 177 18.37 38.21 43.23
C LEU A 177 18.44 39.66 42.74
N PHE A 178 17.74 39.99 41.66
CA PHE A 178 17.69 41.38 41.18
C PHE A 178 17.02 42.31 42.20
N THR A 179 15.98 41.88 42.91
CA THR A 179 15.38 42.68 43.98
C THR A 179 16.38 42.95 45.10
N ILE A 180 17.15 41.94 45.54
CA ILE A 180 18.20 42.12 46.56
C ILE A 180 19.28 43.08 46.07
N MET A 181 19.75 42.91 44.83
CA MET A 181 20.74 43.81 44.24
C MET A 181 20.24 45.25 44.15
N ASN A 182 18.97 45.44 43.75
CA ASN A 182 18.34 46.75 43.72
C ASN A 182 18.23 47.37 45.12
N ILE A 183 17.83 46.60 46.14
CA ILE A 183 17.77 47.07 47.53
C ILE A 183 19.16 47.49 48.03
N TYR A 184 20.19 46.69 47.75
CA TYR A 184 21.58 47.02 48.09
C TYR A 184 22.02 48.34 47.46
N ASN A 185 21.85 48.48 46.14
CA ASN A 185 22.23 49.69 45.42
C ASN A 185 21.44 50.93 45.88
N LEU A 186 20.13 50.79 46.13
CA LEU A 186 19.30 51.87 46.68
C LEU A 186 19.77 52.30 48.08
N THR A 187 20.17 51.34 48.91
CA THR A 187 20.64 51.63 50.28
C THR A 187 21.98 52.36 50.25
N VAL A 188 22.94 51.87 49.46
CA VAL A 188 24.25 52.53 49.30
C VAL A 188 24.10 53.92 48.67
N SER A 189 23.36 54.03 47.57
CA SER A 189 23.13 55.32 46.90
C SER A 189 22.38 56.31 47.79
N GLY A 190 21.40 55.85 48.56
CA GLY A 190 20.67 56.67 49.52
C GLY A 190 21.58 57.23 50.62
N LEU A 191 22.45 56.40 51.19
CA LEU A 191 23.42 56.82 52.21
C LEU A 191 24.41 57.84 51.65
N VAL A 192 24.98 57.55 50.48
CA VAL A 192 25.91 58.46 49.78
C VAL A 192 25.24 59.81 49.49
N ASN A 193 23.97 59.80 49.07
CA ASN A 193 23.24 61.04 48.81
C ASN A 193 22.99 61.86 50.08
N ILE A 194 22.63 61.21 51.20
CA ILE A 194 22.48 61.90 52.50
C ILE A 194 23.80 62.53 52.94
N ILE A 195 24.92 61.81 52.81
CA ILE A 195 26.25 62.32 53.14
C ILE A 195 26.61 63.52 52.25
N ASN A 196 26.35 63.45 50.95
CA ASN A 196 26.60 64.54 50.02
C ASN A 196 25.78 65.79 50.35
N ILE A 197 24.51 65.63 50.72
CA ILE A 197 23.66 66.75 51.19
C ILE A 197 24.23 67.34 52.49
N LEU A 198 24.67 66.51 53.45
CA LEU A 198 25.25 66.97 54.70
C LEU A 198 26.54 67.77 54.47
N ILE A 199 27.43 67.28 53.60
CA ILE A 199 28.66 67.99 53.21
C ILE A 199 28.32 69.31 52.52
N GLY A 200 27.35 69.32 51.60
CA GLY A 200 26.90 70.53 50.91
C GLY A 200 26.38 71.60 51.88
N LEU A 201 25.58 71.20 52.88
CA LEU A 201 25.09 72.10 53.93
C LEU A 201 26.24 72.68 54.76
N LEU A 202 27.24 71.86 55.07
CA LEU A 202 28.39 72.28 55.89
C LEU A 202 29.31 73.25 55.15
N ILE A 203 29.55 73.02 53.86
CA ILE A 203 30.27 73.97 52.99
C ILE A 203 29.51 75.30 52.91
N ALA A 204 28.18 75.26 52.77
CA ALA A 204 27.36 76.47 52.75
C ALA A 204 27.46 77.27 54.06
N LEU A 205 27.45 76.60 55.23
CA LEU A 205 27.66 77.24 56.53
C LEU A 205 29.02 77.95 56.60
N ILE A 206 30.10 77.28 56.19
CA ILE A 206 31.44 77.86 56.15
C ILE A 206 31.48 79.08 55.23
N ALA A 207 30.85 79.00 54.05
CA ALA A 207 30.77 80.14 53.12
C ALA A 207 30.06 81.35 53.75
N THR A 208 28.98 81.14 54.51
CA THR A 208 28.29 82.23 55.22
C THR A 208 29.13 82.85 56.34
N LEU A 209 29.91 82.05 57.08
CA LEU A 209 30.81 82.56 58.12
C LEU A 209 31.96 83.38 57.53
N LEU A 210 32.54 82.93 56.41
CA LEU A 210 33.57 83.68 55.70
C LEU A 210 33.03 85.02 55.17
N ALA A 211 31.81 85.04 54.63
CA ALA A 211 31.15 86.27 54.22
C ALA A 211 30.93 87.23 55.41
N ALA A 212 30.54 86.70 56.58
CA ALA A 212 30.38 87.49 57.80
C ALA A 212 31.72 88.08 58.29
N MET A 213 32.83 87.32 58.21
CA MET A 213 34.17 87.83 58.52
C MET A 213 34.58 88.96 57.57
N ALA A 214 34.33 88.81 56.27
CA ALA A 214 34.61 89.83 55.27
C ALA A 214 33.75 91.10 55.46
N ALA A 215 32.51 90.97 55.95
CA ALA A 215 31.71 92.12 56.32
C ALA A 215 32.23 92.81 57.60
N ALA A 216 32.72 92.03 58.57
CA ALA A 216 33.27 92.56 59.83
C ALA A 216 34.56 93.38 59.65
N THR A 217 35.37 93.11 58.61
CA THR A 217 36.54 93.95 58.29
C THR A 217 36.14 95.37 57.87
N LEU A 218 34.96 95.58 57.28
CA LEU A 218 34.46 96.91 56.95
C LEU A 218 34.09 97.74 58.19
N LEU A 219 33.79 97.08 59.32
CA LEU A 219 33.45 97.74 60.59
C LEU A 219 34.65 98.42 61.25
N PHE A 220 35.89 98.08 60.85
CA PHE A 220 37.11 98.77 61.31
C PHE A 220 37.18 100.23 60.83
N LEU A 221 36.44 100.63 59.78
CA LEU A 221 36.44 102.00 59.25
C LEU A 221 35.60 102.98 60.08
N VAL A 222 34.75 102.51 61.00
CA VAL A 222 33.84 103.38 61.77
C VAL A 222 34.45 103.75 63.14
N PRO A 223 34.45 105.03 63.56
CA PRO A 223 34.94 105.43 64.88
C PRO A 223 34.18 104.74 66.01
N GLY A 224 34.87 103.93 66.82
CA GLY A 224 34.29 103.10 67.88
C GLY A 224 34.00 101.64 67.49
N GLY A 225 34.10 101.28 66.20
CA GLY A 225 33.83 99.93 65.69
C GLY A 225 34.95 98.91 65.92
N VAL A 226 36.16 99.36 66.30
CA VAL A 226 37.36 98.52 66.45
C VAL A 226 37.17 97.40 67.48
N ALA A 227 36.55 97.69 68.62
CA ALA A 227 36.32 96.69 69.66
C ALA A 227 35.31 95.62 69.23
N ALA A 228 34.28 96.00 68.46
CA ALA A 228 33.31 95.06 67.93
C ALA A 228 33.92 94.21 66.79
N ALA A 229 34.72 94.82 65.91
CA ALA A 229 35.33 94.13 64.78
C ALA A 229 36.36 93.08 65.21
N THR A 230 37.23 93.36 66.20
CA THR A 230 38.20 92.39 66.71
C THR A 230 37.54 91.21 67.42
N ALA A 231 36.45 91.46 68.16
CA ALA A 231 35.69 90.41 68.83
C ALA A 231 34.98 89.48 67.84
N LEU A 232 34.36 90.03 66.78
CA LEU A 232 33.70 89.22 65.74
C LEU A 232 34.72 88.42 64.91
N GLN A 233 35.88 88.99 64.59
CA GLN A 233 36.92 88.29 63.82
C GLN A 233 37.56 87.15 64.63
N ALA A 234 37.88 87.38 65.91
CA ALA A 234 38.47 86.36 66.77
C ALA A 234 37.49 85.20 67.02
N SER A 235 36.21 85.50 67.28
CA SER A 235 35.19 84.46 67.50
C SER A 235 34.88 83.66 66.23
N ALA A 236 34.76 84.32 65.07
CA ALA A 236 34.53 83.62 63.80
C ALA A 236 35.70 82.71 63.40
N LEU A 237 36.95 83.13 63.63
CA LEU A 237 38.13 82.33 63.32
C LEU A 237 38.18 81.03 64.14
N VAL A 238 37.87 81.10 65.44
CA VAL A 238 37.83 79.93 66.32
C VAL A 238 36.74 78.96 65.89
N VAL A 239 35.56 79.47 65.54
CA VAL A 239 34.43 78.63 65.06
C VAL A 239 34.76 77.96 63.72
N ILE A 240 35.37 78.67 62.78
CA ILE A 240 35.77 78.10 61.48
C ILE A 240 36.82 77.00 61.66
N LEU A 241 37.87 77.22 62.46
CA LEU A 241 38.89 76.20 62.71
C LEU A 241 38.31 74.97 63.44
N GLY A 242 37.34 75.18 64.34
CA GLY A 242 36.63 74.10 65.03
C GLY A 242 35.73 73.27 64.13
N ILE A 243 35.16 73.86 63.08
CA ILE A 243 34.28 73.15 62.12
C ILE A 243 35.08 72.54 60.97
N LEU A 244 36.14 73.20 60.50
CA LEU A 244 36.92 72.74 59.32
C LEU A 244 37.75 71.49 59.62
N THR A 245 38.20 71.33 60.86
CA THR A 245 38.98 70.16 61.31
C THR A 245 38.20 68.83 61.22
N PRO A 246 36.98 68.67 61.76
CA PRO A 246 36.22 67.42 61.60
C PRO A 246 35.81 67.16 60.14
N VAL A 247 35.59 68.20 59.34
CA VAL A 247 35.21 68.05 57.92
C VAL A 247 36.30 67.41 57.10
N LEU A 248 37.54 67.90 57.24
CA LEU A 248 38.67 67.32 56.51
C LEU A 248 38.91 65.86 56.88
N ILE A 249 38.75 65.52 58.16
CA ILE A 249 38.87 64.13 58.64
C ILE A 249 37.79 63.24 57.99
N ILE A 250 36.54 63.69 57.96
CA ILE A 250 35.43 62.94 57.35
C ILE A 250 35.64 62.77 55.83
N CYS A 251 36.09 63.80 55.12
CA CYS A 251 36.37 63.72 53.69
C CYS A 251 37.49 62.72 53.36
N VAL A 252 38.56 62.69 54.16
CA VAL A 252 39.67 61.73 53.98
C VAL A 252 39.21 60.30 54.24
N ILE A 253 38.42 60.08 55.30
CA ILE A 253 37.86 58.75 55.61
C ILE A 253 36.92 58.29 54.48
N MET A 254 36.08 59.19 53.96
CA MET A 254 35.19 58.87 52.85
C MET A 254 35.96 58.50 51.59
N HIS A 255 37.01 59.26 51.20
CA HIS A 255 37.79 58.93 50.00
C HIS A 255 38.44 57.55 50.11
N HIS A 256 39.07 57.23 51.24
CA HIS A 256 39.66 55.91 51.48
C HIS A 256 38.60 54.79 51.45
N ALA A 257 37.46 55.00 52.11
CA ALA A 257 36.39 54.02 52.12
C ALA A 257 35.78 53.78 50.73
N THR A 258 35.76 54.80 49.87
CA THR A 258 35.22 54.67 48.51
C THR A 258 36.19 53.90 47.60
N ASP A 259 37.49 54.15 47.71
CA ASP A 259 38.52 53.45 46.94
C ASP A 259 38.59 51.96 47.28
N ASP A 260 38.43 51.62 48.56
CA ASP A 260 38.38 50.22 49.02
C ASP A 260 37.18 49.46 48.43
N ILE A 261 36.01 50.11 48.35
CA ILE A 261 34.79 49.52 47.77
C ILE A 261 34.97 49.28 46.26
N PHE A 262 35.54 50.23 45.53
CA PHE A 262 35.74 50.09 44.08
C PHE A 262 36.79 49.02 43.72
N ASN A 263 37.88 48.90 44.48
CA ASN A 263 38.85 47.82 44.28
C ASN A 263 38.25 46.43 44.56
N ALA A 264 37.40 46.29 45.58
CA ALA A 264 36.74 45.02 45.90
C ALA A 264 35.72 44.57 44.85
N THR A 265 35.11 45.50 44.09
CA THR A 265 34.18 45.17 43.00
C THR A 265 34.83 44.78 41.67
N SER A 266 36.17 44.85 41.57
CA SER A 266 36.92 44.52 40.35
C SER A 266 37.39 43.06 40.25
N GLU A 267 37.18 42.26 41.29
CA GLU A 267 37.43 40.81 41.21
C GLU A 267 36.36 40.14 40.33
N THR A 268 36.86 39.54 39.26
CA THR A 268 36.15 38.98 38.10
C THR A 268 35.03 37.99 38.48
N PRO A 269 33.93 37.92 37.71
CA PRO A 269 32.87 36.93 37.94
C PRO A 269 33.45 35.51 37.84
N PRO A 270 32.93 34.55 38.62
CA PRO A 270 33.46 33.19 38.63
C PRO A 270 33.35 32.56 37.24
N ASP A 271 34.45 31.96 36.80
CA ASP A 271 34.55 31.22 35.54
C ASP A 271 33.41 30.21 35.42
N ASN A 272 32.81 30.21 34.22
CA ASN A 272 31.76 29.31 33.76
C ASN A 272 31.97 27.85 34.22
N PRO A 273 31.07 27.25 35.03
CA PRO A 273 31.19 25.86 35.46
C PRO A 273 30.61 24.84 34.45
N PHE A 274 30.40 25.22 33.18
CA PHE A 274 30.01 24.29 32.12
C PHE A 274 31.15 24.08 31.12
N THR A 275 32.21 23.43 31.62
CA THR A 275 32.94 22.34 30.94
C THR A 275 32.92 21.12 31.84
#